data_AF-A0A534C5Y6-F1
#
_entry.id   AF-A0A534C5Y6-F1
#
_cell.length_a   1.000
_cell.length_b   1.000
_cell.length_c   1.000
_cell.angle_alpha   90.00
_cell.angle_beta   90.00
_cell.angle_gamma   90.00
#
_symmetry.space_group_name_H-M   'P 1'
#
loop_
_entity.id
_entity.type
_entity.pdbx_description
1 polymer ?
#
loop_
_entity_poly.entity_id
_entity_poly.type
_entity_poly.pdbx_seq_one_letter_code
_entity_poly.pdbx_strand_id
1 'polypeptide(L)'
;MYLEPFKLKELPFRLSPDPQFLYLSKQHARAKAYMESTIWFTDGFVVITGEIGSGKTTLIESFLKEVPADVVVAQINQTQVSAIDFLQAVLVQFGFSPFKMRKAELISTVNTFLVEQYSAGRKVLLIVDEAQNLTMRVLEEIRLLSGVETTKDKVLRIILAGQPELNDKLDAPELAQLMQRVRLRFHLQTLSEAETQSYIQHRLDVAGAGDREIFAADTFAEVFRYCGGVPRLINTLCDTAMMAAYTSDRSKVTRADIISAVRELQWVEYGARPQPPQLQLQPAEAGGAAPAATAEPGATLARLLVAADGRTVQEITLRLGRTIIGRTPDNDVQIDSRFISRHHCQVITTAHSCVIEDLNSTNGIYVKSNRVRRHHLNDGDVVLIGKHELIYVDERAGRGRGSFSETVPRLDAESEAPAQAAADRPATTVEPAPLK
;
A
#
# COMPACT_ATOMS: atom_id res chain seq x y z
N MET A 1 -11.85 -3.96 38.56
CA MET A 1 -11.63 -5.43 38.64
C MET A 1 -10.30 -5.78 37.99
N TYR A 2 -9.67 -6.87 38.44
CA TYR A 2 -8.31 -7.36 38.12
C TYR A 2 -7.11 -6.40 38.29
N LEU A 3 -7.27 -5.07 38.17
CA LEU A 3 -6.17 -4.09 38.24
C LEU A 3 -5.29 -4.22 39.48
N GLU A 4 -5.87 -4.34 40.68
CA GLU A 4 -5.11 -4.46 41.93
C GLU A 4 -4.31 -5.79 42.04
N PRO A 5 -4.91 -6.98 41.83
CA PRO A 5 -4.18 -8.26 41.76
C PRO A 5 -2.98 -8.26 40.80
N PHE A 6 -3.14 -7.71 39.60
CA PHE A 6 -2.06 -7.60 38.61
C PHE A 6 -1.19 -6.34 38.82
N LYS A 7 -1.55 -5.47 39.76
CA LYS A 7 -0.97 -4.16 40.11
C LYS A 7 -0.81 -3.21 38.91
N LEU A 8 -1.78 -3.20 38.01
CA LEU A 8 -1.83 -2.32 36.84
C LEU A 8 -2.49 -0.97 37.18
N LYS A 9 -2.06 0.09 36.50
CA LYS A 9 -2.59 1.46 36.68
C LYS A 9 -3.91 1.66 35.96
N GLU A 10 -4.09 0.97 34.84
CA GLU A 10 -5.31 1.00 34.03
C GLU A 10 -5.50 -0.30 33.22
N LEU A 11 -6.62 -0.41 32.50
CA LEU A 11 -7.02 -1.64 31.81
C LEU A 11 -6.22 -1.81 30.51
N PRO A 12 -5.31 -2.81 30.40
CA PRO A 12 -4.43 -2.98 29.25
C PRO A 12 -5.17 -3.29 27.95
N PHE A 13 -6.32 -3.96 28.00
CA PHE A 13 -6.97 -4.53 26.81
C PHE A 13 -8.28 -3.84 26.40
N ARG A 14 -8.46 -2.55 26.74
CA ARG A 14 -9.60 -1.76 26.26
C ARG A 14 -9.73 -1.81 24.73
N LEU A 15 -10.97 -1.90 24.25
CA LEU A 15 -11.35 -1.91 22.83
C LEU A 15 -11.55 -0.51 22.24
N SER A 16 -11.66 0.53 23.07
CA SER A 16 -11.63 1.93 22.64
C SER A 16 -10.26 2.26 22.02
N PRO A 17 -10.20 2.97 20.88
CA PRO A 17 -8.94 3.53 20.39
C PRO A 17 -8.26 4.37 21.46
N ASP A 18 -6.96 4.12 21.66
CA ASP A 18 -6.05 5.03 22.37
C ASP A 18 -4.65 4.90 21.74
N PRO A 19 -4.13 5.96 21.09
CA PRO A 19 -2.79 5.96 20.51
C PRO A 19 -1.65 5.68 21.49
N GLN A 20 -1.84 5.79 22.81
CA GLN A 20 -0.81 5.40 23.79
C GLN A 20 -0.56 3.88 23.81
N PHE A 21 -1.55 3.09 23.41
CA PHE A 21 -1.47 1.62 23.31
C PHE A 21 -1.17 1.13 21.87
N LEU A 22 -0.76 2.02 20.98
CA LEU A 22 -0.43 1.67 19.60
C LEU A 22 0.95 1.01 19.51
N TYR A 23 0.95 -0.32 19.50
CA TYR A 23 2.13 -1.10 19.13
C TYR A 23 2.49 -0.87 17.66
N LEU A 24 3.56 -0.10 17.40
CA LEU A 24 4.10 0.10 16.06
C LEU A 24 4.88 -1.13 15.57
N SER A 25 4.15 -2.18 15.22
CA SER A 25 4.64 -3.32 14.43
C SER A 25 5.27 -2.85 13.11
N LYS A 26 6.10 -3.67 12.47
CA LYS A 26 6.78 -3.32 11.20
C LYS A 26 5.80 -2.84 10.11
N GLN A 27 4.58 -3.42 10.08
CA GLN A 27 3.54 -3.02 9.13
C GLN A 27 2.87 -1.70 9.51
N HIS A 28 2.63 -1.48 10.81
CA HIS A 28 2.06 -0.24 11.33
C HIS A 28 3.01 0.95 11.10
N ALA A 29 4.32 0.77 11.31
CA ALA A 29 5.34 1.77 11.03
C ALA A 29 5.39 2.13 9.52
N ARG A 30 5.38 1.12 8.62
CA ARG A 30 5.28 1.34 7.16
C ARG A 30 4.01 2.10 6.78
N ALA A 31 2.86 1.70 7.32
CA ALA A 31 1.59 2.38 7.07
C ALA A 31 1.61 3.85 7.53
N LYS A 32 2.15 4.12 8.72
CA LYS A 32 2.29 5.48 9.26
C LYS A 32 3.19 6.35 8.36
N ALA A 33 4.36 5.84 7.96
CA ALA A 33 5.27 6.55 7.07
C ALA A 33 4.63 6.89 5.71
N TYR A 34 3.74 6.03 5.19
CA TYR A 34 2.97 6.34 4.00
C TYR A 34 1.91 7.43 4.21
N MET A 35 1.24 7.48 5.36
CA MET A 35 0.33 8.57 5.73
C MET A 35 1.09 9.90 5.88
N GLU A 36 2.22 9.90 6.60
CA GLU A 36 3.14 11.03 6.73
C GLU A 36 3.60 11.54 5.36
N SER A 37 3.83 10.65 4.38
CA SER A 37 4.23 11.04 3.03
C SER A 37 3.19 11.94 2.32
N THR A 38 1.90 11.86 2.66
CA THR A 38 0.86 12.74 2.06
C THR A 38 1.01 14.20 2.45
N ILE A 39 1.63 14.51 3.58
CA ILE A 39 1.85 15.89 4.00
C ILE A 39 2.89 16.54 3.06
N TRP A 40 3.96 15.80 2.78
CA TRP A 40 5.09 16.23 1.95
C TRP A 40 4.78 16.20 0.45
N PHE A 41 3.99 15.23 -0.02
CA PHE A 41 3.67 15.06 -1.43
C PHE A 41 2.22 15.49 -1.73
N THR A 42 2.07 16.45 -2.63
CA THR A 42 0.78 16.98 -3.12
C THR A 42 0.00 16.00 -3.97
N ASP A 43 0.69 15.06 -4.62
CA ASP A 43 0.15 14.34 -5.77
C ASP A 43 -0.37 12.95 -5.40
N GLY A 44 -1.69 12.81 -5.47
CA GLY A 44 -2.39 11.52 -5.46
C GLY A 44 -2.94 11.08 -4.10
N PHE A 45 -3.71 10.01 -4.15
CA PHE A 45 -4.37 9.37 -3.00
C PHE A 45 -3.43 8.36 -2.35
N VAL A 46 -3.53 8.22 -1.04
CA VAL A 46 -3.01 7.08 -0.29
C VAL A 46 -4.18 6.25 0.23
N VAL A 47 -4.15 4.95 -0.01
CA VAL A 47 -5.20 4.00 0.41
C VAL A 47 -4.61 3.05 1.46
N ILE A 48 -5.21 2.99 2.64
CA ILE A 48 -4.83 2.12 3.75
C ILE A 48 -5.97 1.15 4.05
N THR A 49 -5.91 -0.04 3.45
CA THR A 49 -6.83 -1.14 3.81
C THR A 49 -6.26 -2.00 4.92
N GLY A 50 -7.05 -2.94 5.44
CA GLY A 50 -6.62 -3.93 6.42
C GLY A 50 -7.82 -4.56 7.13
N GLU A 51 -7.58 -5.64 7.86
CA GLU A 51 -8.64 -6.45 8.48
C GLU A 51 -9.50 -5.68 9.51
N ILE A 52 -10.67 -6.24 9.83
CA ILE A 52 -11.56 -5.68 10.86
C ILE A 52 -10.85 -5.75 12.22
N GLY A 53 -10.60 -4.58 12.82
CA GLY A 53 -9.88 -4.50 14.09
C GLY A 53 -8.36 -4.66 13.99
N SER A 54 -7.77 -4.50 12.79
CA SER A 54 -6.31 -4.48 12.56
C SER A 54 -5.56 -3.28 13.16
N GLY A 55 -6.27 -2.26 13.66
CA GLY A 55 -5.67 -1.07 14.30
C GLY A 55 -5.72 0.22 13.47
N LYS A 56 -6.31 0.20 12.27
CA LYS A 56 -6.39 1.36 11.34
C LYS A 56 -6.78 2.68 12.01
N THR A 57 -7.90 2.75 12.73
CA THR A 57 -8.38 4.00 13.34
C THR A 57 -7.40 4.51 14.42
N THR A 58 -6.84 3.63 15.25
CA THR A 58 -5.80 3.99 16.23
C THR A 58 -4.52 4.50 15.56
N LEU A 59 -4.15 3.94 14.40
CA LEU A 59 -3.05 4.41 13.58
C LEU A 59 -3.33 5.80 12.99
N ILE A 60 -4.56 6.06 12.53
CA ILE A 60 -5.00 7.38 12.05
C ILE A 60 -4.94 8.41 13.19
N GLU A 61 -5.47 8.09 14.37
CA GLU A 61 -5.41 8.96 15.55
C GLU A 61 -3.97 9.24 16.02
N SER A 62 -3.07 8.25 15.95
CA SER A 62 -1.63 8.45 16.22
C SER A 62 -0.99 9.39 15.20
N PHE A 63 -1.25 9.18 13.91
CA PHE A 63 -0.78 10.06 12.86
C PHE A 63 -1.30 11.50 13.04
N LEU A 64 -2.59 11.67 13.34
CA LEU A 64 -3.22 12.98 13.54
C LEU A 64 -2.62 13.79 14.71
N LYS A 65 -2.12 13.12 15.76
CA LYS A 65 -1.40 13.79 16.87
C LYS A 65 -0.04 14.37 16.46
N GLU A 66 0.51 13.95 15.32
CA GLU A 66 1.82 14.37 14.79
C GLU A 66 1.71 15.21 13.50
N VAL A 67 0.49 15.52 13.06
CA VAL A 67 0.23 16.40 11.91
C VAL A 67 0.70 17.84 12.24
N PRO A 68 1.54 18.47 11.39
CA PRO A 68 2.01 19.85 11.59
C PRO A 68 0.88 20.89 11.59
N ALA A 69 1.07 21.98 12.35
CA ALA A 69 0.07 23.03 12.52
C ALA A 69 -0.25 23.86 11.26
N ASP A 70 0.52 23.70 10.18
CA ASP A 70 0.20 24.28 8.86
C ASP A 70 -0.71 23.37 8.00
N VAL A 71 -1.13 22.21 8.51
CA VAL A 71 -2.07 21.31 7.85
C VAL A 71 -3.47 21.47 8.45
N VAL A 72 -4.45 21.80 7.60
CA VAL A 72 -5.87 21.75 7.95
C VAL A 72 -6.42 20.38 7.60
N VAL A 73 -6.99 19.69 8.58
CA VAL A 73 -7.52 18.33 8.44
C VAL A 73 -9.05 18.35 8.42
N ALA A 74 -9.65 17.57 7.52
CA ALA A 74 -11.02 17.08 7.65
C ALA A 74 -11.01 15.56 7.80
N GLN A 75 -11.65 15.04 8.86
CA GLN A 75 -11.82 13.60 9.06
C GLN A 75 -13.30 13.21 8.90
N ILE A 76 -13.57 12.25 8.02
CA ILE A 76 -14.91 11.73 7.73
C ILE A 76 -14.97 10.26 8.18
N ASN A 77 -15.68 10.02 9.29
CA ASN A 77 -15.89 8.67 9.85
C ASN A 77 -17.31 8.12 9.55
N GLN A 78 -18.24 8.98 9.12
CA GLN A 78 -19.58 8.56 8.70
C GLN A 78 -19.63 8.50 7.17
N THR A 79 -19.59 7.28 6.64
CA THR A 79 -19.48 6.98 5.22
C THR A 79 -20.76 6.43 4.57
N GLN A 80 -21.83 6.23 5.35
CA GLN A 80 -23.17 5.91 4.83
C GLN A 80 -23.91 7.19 4.41
N VAL A 81 -23.39 7.88 3.38
CA VAL A 81 -23.78 9.24 2.98
C VAL A 81 -24.03 9.36 1.48
N SER A 82 -24.89 10.30 1.06
CA SER A 82 -24.97 10.71 -0.34
C SER A 82 -23.83 11.66 -0.71
N ALA A 83 -23.68 11.93 -2.01
CA ALA A 83 -22.73 12.93 -2.52
C ALA A 83 -22.94 14.33 -1.93
N ILE A 84 -24.17 14.70 -1.55
CA ILE A 84 -24.47 16.02 -0.96
C ILE A 84 -24.09 16.02 0.52
N ASP A 85 -24.47 14.98 1.27
CA ASP A 85 -24.19 14.90 2.71
C ASP A 85 -22.68 14.76 2.98
N PHE A 86 -21.95 14.07 2.08
CA PHE A 86 -20.49 14.01 2.12
C PHE A 86 -19.85 15.40 1.95
N LEU A 87 -20.27 16.18 0.95
CA LEU A 87 -19.78 17.54 0.73
C LEU A 87 -20.10 18.47 1.91
N GLN A 88 -21.28 18.32 2.50
CA GLN A 88 -21.65 19.04 3.73
C GLN A 88 -20.79 18.62 4.92
N ALA A 89 -20.54 17.33 5.13
CA ALA A 89 -19.69 16.83 6.21
C ALA A 89 -18.25 17.35 6.10
N VAL A 90 -17.67 17.39 4.89
CA VAL A 90 -16.35 18.00 4.62
C VAL A 90 -16.34 19.49 4.98
N LEU A 91 -17.39 20.24 4.62
CA LEU A 91 -17.50 21.66 4.98
C LEU A 91 -17.71 21.88 6.50
N VAL A 92 -18.44 21.00 7.20
CA VAL A 92 -18.56 21.04 8.67
C VAL A 92 -17.19 20.83 9.34
N GLN A 93 -16.39 19.88 8.85
CA GLN A 93 -15.02 19.66 9.36
C GLN A 93 -14.11 20.88 9.14
N PHE A 94 -14.32 21.63 8.06
CA PHE A 94 -13.64 22.91 7.82
C PHE A 94 -14.29 24.12 8.54
N GLY A 95 -15.27 23.91 9.43
CA GLY A 95 -15.87 24.93 10.29
C GLY A 95 -17.03 25.71 9.69
N PHE A 96 -17.57 25.32 8.53
CA PHE A 96 -18.70 26.00 7.89
C PHE A 96 -20.05 25.54 8.47
N SER A 97 -21.00 26.47 8.58
CA SER A 97 -22.40 26.21 8.96
C SER A 97 -23.32 27.40 8.62
N PRO A 98 -24.62 27.21 8.32
CA PRO A 98 -25.35 25.98 7.98
C PRO A 98 -25.81 25.96 6.50
N PHE A 99 -26.16 24.78 5.97
CA PHE A 99 -26.33 24.57 4.52
C PHE A 99 -27.80 24.62 4.05
N LYS A 100 -28.21 25.75 3.45
CA LYS A 100 -29.26 25.77 2.41
C LYS A 100 -28.65 25.87 1.00
N MET A 101 -27.52 25.18 0.82
CA MET A 101 -26.72 25.21 -0.41
C MET A 101 -27.05 24.03 -1.34
N ARG A 102 -27.12 24.31 -2.64
CA ARG A 102 -27.18 23.29 -3.70
C ARG A 102 -25.81 22.64 -3.91
N LYS A 103 -25.76 21.46 -4.53
CA LYS A 103 -24.50 20.72 -4.79
C LYS A 103 -23.40 21.58 -5.43
N ALA A 104 -23.76 22.42 -6.42
CA ALA A 104 -22.80 23.31 -7.08
C ALA A 104 -22.24 24.40 -6.15
N GLU A 105 -23.03 24.92 -5.22
CA GLU A 105 -22.61 25.90 -4.21
C GLU A 105 -21.70 25.24 -3.15
N LEU A 106 -22.00 24.00 -2.75
CA LEU A 106 -21.13 23.21 -1.86
C LEU A 106 -19.76 22.98 -2.50
N ILE A 107 -19.71 22.52 -3.76
CA ILE A 107 -18.45 22.33 -4.51
C ILE A 107 -17.70 23.65 -4.66
N SER A 108 -18.40 24.74 -5.02
CA SER A 108 -17.78 26.07 -5.13
C SER A 108 -17.16 26.53 -3.79
N THR A 109 -17.85 26.28 -2.67
CA THR A 109 -17.36 26.62 -1.32
C THR A 109 -16.12 25.80 -0.96
N VAL A 110 -16.11 24.47 -1.22
CA VAL A 110 -14.93 23.62 -1.00
C VAL A 110 -13.76 24.09 -1.86
N ASN A 111 -13.98 24.36 -3.15
CA ASN A 111 -12.94 24.78 -4.07
C ASN A 111 -12.32 26.14 -3.67
N THR A 112 -13.16 27.12 -3.30
CA THR A 112 -12.70 28.42 -2.78
C THR A 112 -11.87 28.25 -1.51
N PHE A 113 -12.37 27.48 -0.54
CA PHE A 113 -11.65 27.21 0.71
C PHE A 113 -10.28 26.56 0.47
N LEU A 114 -10.18 25.59 -0.44
CA LEU A 114 -8.92 24.92 -0.79
C LEU A 114 -7.89 25.90 -1.38
N VAL A 115 -8.33 26.83 -2.24
CA VAL A 115 -7.49 27.88 -2.83
C VAL A 115 -7.07 28.91 -1.79
N GLU A 116 -7.96 29.28 -0.85
CA GLU A 116 -7.64 30.16 0.28
C GLU A 116 -6.58 29.53 1.21
N GLN A 117 -6.72 28.23 1.56
CA GLN A 117 -5.75 27.54 2.40
C GLN A 117 -4.38 27.50 1.74
N TYR A 118 -4.33 27.11 0.46
CA TYR A 118 -3.10 27.09 -0.32
C TYR A 118 -2.45 28.48 -0.41
N SER A 119 -3.24 29.54 -0.63
CA SER A 119 -2.77 30.92 -0.69
C SER A 119 -2.25 31.43 0.67
N ALA A 120 -2.77 30.90 1.77
CA ALA A 120 -2.28 31.13 3.13
C ALA A 120 -1.06 30.24 3.50
N GLY A 121 -0.52 29.47 2.54
CA GLY A 121 0.58 28.53 2.77
C GLY A 121 0.21 27.27 3.54
N ARG A 122 -1.09 27.04 3.80
CA ARG A 122 -1.60 25.89 4.54
C ARG A 122 -1.92 24.72 3.60
N LYS A 123 -1.60 23.51 4.06
CA LYS A 123 -1.90 22.25 3.35
C LYS A 123 -3.30 21.79 3.75
N VAL A 124 -4.08 21.21 2.84
CA VAL A 124 -5.36 20.59 3.20
C VAL A 124 -5.28 19.07 3.04
N LEU A 125 -5.73 18.36 4.08
CA LEU A 125 -5.76 16.90 4.15
C LEU A 125 -7.18 16.42 4.47
N LEU A 126 -7.73 15.59 3.58
CA LEU A 126 -8.99 14.87 3.80
C LEU A 126 -8.67 13.41 4.12
N ILE A 127 -9.12 12.95 5.29
CA ILE A 127 -9.09 11.54 5.68
C ILE A 127 -10.52 11.02 5.68
N VAL A 128 -10.76 9.90 5.01
CA VAL A 128 -12.02 9.16 5.09
C VAL A 128 -11.72 7.78 5.67
N ASP A 129 -12.20 7.49 6.87
CA ASP A 129 -12.12 6.15 7.47
C ASP A 129 -13.40 5.36 7.14
N GLU A 130 -13.36 4.03 7.24
CA GLU A 130 -14.45 3.13 6.84
C GLU A 130 -14.96 3.40 5.40
N ALA A 131 -14.05 3.77 4.50
CA ALA A 131 -14.36 4.22 3.14
C ALA A 131 -14.93 3.12 2.23
N GLN A 132 -14.85 1.83 2.61
CA GLN A 132 -15.54 0.75 1.89
C GLN A 132 -17.07 0.92 1.90
N ASN A 133 -17.65 1.68 2.84
CA ASN A 133 -19.10 1.94 2.85
C ASN A 133 -19.52 3.01 1.82
N LEU A 134 -18.58 3.78 1.25
CA LEU A 134 -18.90 4.79 0.25
C LEU A 134 -19.51 4.16 -1.00
N THR A 135 -20.46 4.88 -1.62
CA THR A 135 -20.96 4.52 -2.95
C THR A 135 -19.98 4.95 -4.03
N MET A 136 -20.00 4.28 -5.21
CA MET A 136 -19.17 4.66 -6.36
C MET A 136 -19.32 6.14 -6.73
N ARG A 137 -20.53 6.70 -6.57
CA ARG A 137 -20.81 8.12 -6.82
C ARG A 137 -20.03 9.03 -5.87
N VAL A 138 -19.92 8.71 -4.58
CA VAL A 138 -19.16 9.53 -3.63
C VAL A 138 -17.66 9.41 -3.87
N LEU A 139 -17.15 8.22 -4.20
CA LEU A 139 -15.75 8.04 -4.60
C LEU A 139 -15.42 8.87 -5.85
N GLU A 140 -16.34 8.95 -6.82
CA GLU A 140 -16.20 9.82 -7.99
C GLU A 140 -16.25 11.33 -7.65
N GLU A 141 -17.08 11.77 -6.70
CA GLU A 141 -17.00 13.16 -6.20
C GLU A 141 -15.64 13.45 -5.57
N ILE A 142 -15.09 12.53 -4.77
CA ILE A 142 -13.75 12.68 -4.17
C ILE A 142 -12.68 12.74 -5.26
N ARG A 143 -12.82 11.96 -6.35
CA ARG A 143 -11.98 12.09 -7.54
C ARG A 143 -12.07 13.50 -8.15
N LEU A 144 -13.28 14.04 -8.33
CA LEU A 144 -13.48 15.37 -8.89
C LEU A 144 -12.90 16.47 -7.99
N LEU A 145 -13.06 16.38 -6.66
CA LEU A 145 -12.45 17.29 -5.69
C LEU A 145 -10.90 17.24 -5.72
N SER A 146 -10.31 16.05 -5.87
CA SER A 146 -8.85 15.92 -6.11
C SER A 146 -8.39 16.50 -7.46
N GLY A 147 -9.32 16.94 -8.31
CA GLY A 147 -9.08 17.67 -9.55
C GLY A 147 -8.83 19.16 -9.37
N VAL A 148 -9.04 19.72 -8.17
CA VAL A 148 -8.69 21.13 -7.89
C VAL A 148 -7.16 21.28 -7.90
N GLU A 149 -6.70 22.13 -8.81
CA GLU A 149 -5.30 22.44 -9.08
C GLU A 149 -5.13 23.96 -9.10
N THR A 150 -4.02 24.45 -8.59
CA THR A 150 -3.52 25.77 -8.97
C THR A 150 -2.70 25.68 -10.26
N THR A 151 -2.18 26.78 -10.77
CA THR A 151 -1.28 26.79 -11.95
C THR A 151 0.06 26.07 -11.75
N LYS A 152 0.30 25.44 -10.60
CA LYS A 152 1.52 24.66 -10.30
C LYS A 152 1.27 23.39 -9.48
N ASP A 153 0.39 23.44 -8.47
CA ASP A 153 0.31 22.41 -7.44
C ASP A 153 -1.13 21.95 -7.12
N LYS A 154 -1.26 20.66 -6.76
CA LYS A 154 -2.47 20.06 -6.17
C LYS A 154 -2.69 20.59 -4.75
N VAL A 155 -3.90 21.06 -4.46
CA VAL A 155 -4.24 21.68 -3.16
C VAL A 155 -4.73 20.70 -2.10
N LEU A 156 -5.40 19.61 -2.51
CA LEU A 156 -6.08 18.65 -1.63
C LEU A 156 -5.35 17.30 -1.60
N ARG A 157 -4.87 16.92 -0.41
CA ARG A 157 -4.30 15.59 -0.10
C ARG A 157 -5.41 14.67 0.41
N ILE A 158 -5.38 13.39 0.05
CA ILE A 158 -6.47 12.45 0.39
C ILE A 158 -5.91 11.12 0.90
N ILE A 159 -6.38 10.71 2.08
CA ILE A 159 -6.21 9.36 2.62
C ILE A 159 -7.57 8.67 2.65
N LEU A 160 -7.67 7.49 2.04
CA LEU A 160 -8.83 6.60 2.13
C LEU A 160 -8.43 5.39 2.98
N ALA A 161 -9.04 5.23 4.16
CA ALA A 161 -8.85 4.06 5.01
C ALA A 161 -10.11 3.19 5.02
N GLY A 162 -9.94 1.87 5.14
CA GLY A 162 -11.09 0.95 5.11
C GLY A 162 -10.75 -0.53 5.23
N GLN A 163 -11.77 -1.35 5.05
CA GLN A 163 -11.72 -2.81 5.07
C GLN A 163 -11.30 -3.36 3.68
N PRO A 164 -10.98 -4.66 3.52
CA PRO A 164 -10.43 -5.21 2.27
C PRO A 164 -11.27 -4.91 1.02
N GLU A 165 -12.59 -4.87 1.16
CA GLU A 165 -13.59 -4.61 0.12
C GLU A 165 -13.43 -3.22 -0.52
N LEU A 166 -12.70 -2.30 0.12
CA LEU A 166 -12.30 -1.03 -0.50
C LEU A 166 -11.36 -1.26 -1.69
N ASN A 167 -10.45 -2.24 -1.66
CA ASN A 167 -9.56 -2.52 -2.79
C ASN A 167 -10.38 -3.00 -3.99
N ASP A 168 -11.25 -4.00 -3.77
CA ASP A 168 -12.13 -4.59 -4.78
C ASP A 168 -13.05 -3.53 -5.41
N LYS A 169 -13.62 -2.66 -4.57
CA LYS A 169 -14.43 -1.51 -4.99
C LYS A 169 -13.64 -0.52 -5.84
N LEU A 170 -12.41 -0.20 -5.45
CA LEU A 170 -11.54 0.74 -6.16
C LEU A 170 -11.04 0.17 -7.51
N ASP A 171 -10.86 -1.15 -7.62
CA ASP A 171 -10.45 -1.82 -8.85
C ASP A 171 -11.60 -2.07 -9.85
N ALA A 172 -12.83 -1.69 -9.50
CA ALA A 172 -13.96 -1.71 -10.42
C ALA A 172 -13.74 -0.77 -11.62
N PRO A 173 -14.14 -1.15 -12.86
CA PRO A 173 -13.90 -0.36 -14.07
C PRO A 173 -14.38 1.09 -14.00
N GLU A 174 -15.48 1.35 -13.28
CA GLU A 174 -16.05 2.68 -13.07
C GLU A 174 -15.11 3.63 -12.32
N LEU A 175 -14.21 3.11 -11.49
CA LEU A 175 -13.26 3.89 -10.69
C LEU A 175 -11.84 3.90 -11.27
N ALA A 176 -11.62 3.38 -12.48
CA ALA A 176 -10.32 3.38 -13.15
C ALA A 176 -9.65 4.78 -13.21
N GLN A 177 -10.44 5.85 -13.37
CA GLN A 177 -9.92 7.22 -13.35
C GLN A 177 -9.49 7.72 -11.96
N LEU A 178 -10.09 7.20 -10.88
CA LEU A 178 -9.63 7.45 -9.51
C LEU A 178 -8.38 6.62 -9.23
N MET A 179 -8.34 5.37 -9.69
CA MET A 179 -7.18 4.49 -9.52
C MET A 179 -5.90 5.01 -10.18
N GLN A 180 -6.01 5.69 -11.33
CA GLN A 180 -4.87 6.42 -11.93
C GLN A 180 -4.33 7.57 -11.05
N ARG A 181 -5.07 8.01 -10.02
CA ARG A 181 -4.64 8.99 -9.01
C ARG A 181 -4.21 8.36 -7.69
N VAL A 182 -4.34 7.04 -7.50
CA VAL A 182 -3.86 6.36 -6.29
C VAL A 182 -2.35 6.15 -6.41
N ARG A 183 -1.58 7.01 -5.73
CA ARG A 183 -0.11 6.94 -5.72
C ARG A 183 0.41 5.82 -4.84
N LEU A 184 -0.36 5.42 -3.82
CA LEU A 184 0.02 4.34 -2.92
C LEU A 184 -1.21 3.57 -2.41
N ARG A 185 -1.12 2.24 -2.47
CA ARG A 185 -1.94 1.32 -1.69
C ARG A 185 -1.07 0.63 -0.65
N PHE A 186 -1.59 0.46 0.56
CA PHE A 186 -1.08 -0.46 1.56
C PHE A 186 -2.24 -1.24 2.17
N HIS A 187 -1.96 -2.48 2.54
CA HIS A 187 -2.89 -3.34 3.26
C HIS A 187 -2.22 -3.79 4.56
N LEU A 188 -2.77 -3.33 5.68
CA LEU A 188 -2.32 -3.64 7.03
C LEU A 188 -2.82 -5.04 7.41
N GLN A 189 -1.91 -6.01 7.33
CA GLN A 189 -2.18 -7.40 7.71
C GLN A 189 -2.32 -7.54 9.23
N THR A 190 -2.70 -8.73 9.67
CA THR A 190 -2.67 -9.09 11.10
C THR A 190 -1.23 -9.27 11.60
N LEU A 191 -1.05 -9.23 12.91
CA LEU A 191 0.25 -9.44 13.55
C LEU A 191 0.73 -10.89 13.35
N SER A 192 2.03 -11.10 13.19
CA SER A 192 2.61 -12.44 13.35
C SER A 192 2.49 -12.95 14.81
N GLU A 193 2.79 -14.23 15.06
CA GLU A 193 2.79 -14.81 16.42
C GLU A 193 3.77 -14.07 17.36
N ALA A 194 4.99 -13.78 16.88
CA ALA A 194 5.99 -13.02 17.63
C ALA A 194 5.60 -11.54 17.85
N GLU A 195 4.94 -10.91 16.87
CA GLU A 195 4.35 -9.58 17.05
C GLU A 195 3.12 -9.62 17.99
N THR A 196 2.38 -10.73 18.06
CA THR A 196 1.25 -10.93 18.98
C THR A 196 1.73 -10.99 20.43
N GLN A 197 2.79 -11.74 20.73
CA GLN A 197 3.45 -11.71 22.04
C GLN A 197 3.93 -10.29 22.38
N SER A 198 4.61 -9.63 21.43
CA SER A 198 5.15 -8.28 21.60
C SER A 198 4.05 -7.22 21.82
N TYR A 199 2.90 -7.36 21.15
CA TYR A 199 1.71 -6.53 21.32
C TYR A 199 1.10 -6.67 22.71
N ILE A 200 0.93 -7.91 23.18
CA ILE A 200 0.38 -8.22 24.51
C ILE A 200 1.28 -7.63 25.59
N GLN A 201 2.60 -7.84 25.49
CA GLN A 201 3.57 -7.26 26.43
C GLN A 201 3.54 -5.72 26.39
N HIS A 202 3.58 -5.10 25.21
CA HIS A 202 3.52 -3.64 25.06
C HIS A 202 2.27 -3.04 25.74
N ARG A 203 1.08 -3.63 25.56
CA ARG A 203 -0.13 -3.12 26.22
C ARG A 203 -0.10 -3.28 27.75
N LEU A 204 0.54 -4.34 28.26
CA LEU A 204 0.77 -4.53 29.70
C LEU A 204 1.79 -3.52 30.24
N ASP A 205 2.86 -3.25 29.51
CA ASP A 205 3.90 -2.26 29.88
C ASP A 205 3.31 -0.84 29.97
N VAL A 206 2.52 -0.43 28.98
CA VAL A 206 1.81 0.87 28.98
C VAL A 206 0.83 0.96 30.15
N ALA A 207 0.08 -0.11 30.45
CA ALA A 207 -0.78 -0.21 31.63
C ALA A 207 0.00 -0.26 32.97
N GLY A 208 1.33 -0.27 32.93
CA GLY A 208 2.21 -0.19 34.09
C GLY A 208 2.63 -1.53 34.70
N ALA A 209 2.77 -2.58 33.89
CA ALA A 209 3.32 -3.87 34.33
C ALA A 209 4.82 -3.80 34.69
N GLY A 210 5.65 -3.25 33.80
CA GLY A 210 7.11 -3.41 33.92
C GLY A 210 7.48 -4.90 33.91
N ASP A 211 8.47 -5.29 34.72
CA ASP A 211 9.09 -6.64 34.70
C ASP A 211 8.19 -7.79 35.23
N ARG A 212 6.86 -7.63 35.25
CA ARG A 212 5.89 -8.63 35.71
C ARG A 212 5.40 -9.50 34.56
N GLU A 213 5.76 -10.79 34.60
CA GLU A 213 5.17 -11.83 33.76
C GLU A 213 3.69 -12.09 34.11
N ILE A 214 2.79 -11.21 33.67
CA ILE A 214 1.34 -11.32 33.88
C ILE A 214 0.74 -12.50 33.09
N PHE A 215 1.34 -12.88 31.96
CA PHE A 215 0.97 -14.05 31.15
C PHE A 215 2.07 -15.11 31.22
N ALA A 216 1.71 -16.39 31.24
CA ALA A 216 2.66 -17.50 31.08
C ALA A 216 3.04 -17.69 29.60
N ALA A 217 4.27 -18.13 29.33
CA ALA A 217 4.81 -18.19 27.96
C ALA A 217 4.03 -19.12 27.00
N ASP A 218 3.34 -20.13 27.53
CA ASP A 218 2.48 -21.06 26.78
C ASP A 218 1.14 -20.44 26.34
N THR A 219 0.79 -19.25 26.85
CA THR A 219 -0.46 -18.56 26.47
C THR A 219 -0.40 -17.89 25.11
N PHE A 220 0.76 -17.37 24.69
CA PHE A 220 0.87 -16.51 23.51
C PHE A 220 0.51 -17.25 22.21
N ALA A 221 0.95 -18.50 22.07
CA ALA A 221 0.62 -19.36 20.93
C ALA A 221 -0.89 -19.66 20.84
N GLU A 222 -1.56 -19.90 21.97
CA GLU A 222 -3.02 -20.12 22.00
C GLU A 222 -3.79 -18.82 21.71
N VAL A 223 -3.35 -17.67 22.25
CA VAL A 223 -3.95 -16.38 21.90
C VAL A 223 -3.81 -16.10 20.41
N PHE A 224 -2.64 -16.36 19.81
CA PHE A 224 -2.45 -16.24 18.37
C PHE A 224 -3.37 -17.21 17.59
N ARG A 225 -3.45 -18.48 17.98
CA ARG A 225 -4.31 -19.51 17.36
C ARG A 225 -5.79 -19.14 17.32
N TYR A 226 -6.32 -18.54 18.41
CA TYR A 226 -7.72 -18.12 18.47
C TYR A 226 -7.98 -16.72 17.87
N CYS A 227 -6.96 -15.85 17.76
CA CYS A 227 -7.12 -14.46 17.31
C CYS A 227 -6.55 -14.13 15.92
N GLY A 228 -5.73 -15.00 15.33
CA GLY A 228 -5.11 -14.80 14.00
C GLY A 228 -4.18 -13.59 13.91
N GLY A 229 -3.70 -13.09 15.04
CA GLY A 229 -2.95 -11.84 15.12
C GLY A 229 -3.80 -10.56 15.02
N VAL A 230 -5.14 -10.63 15.04
CA VAL A 230 -6.01 -9.44 15.00
C VAL A 230 -5.99 -8.72 16.36
N PRO A 231 -5.48 -7.48 16.46
CA PRO A 231 -5.41 -6.72 17.71
C PRO A 231 -6.73 -6.68 18.49
N ARG A 232 -7.86 -6.41 17.82
CA ARG A 232 -9.19 -6.39 18.46
C ARG A 232 -9.58 -7.74 19.08
N LEU A 233 -9.22 -8.87 18.47
CA LEU A 233 -9.51 -10.20 19.02
C LEU A 233 -8.56 -10.55 20.17
N ILE A 234 -7.27 -10.22 20.03
CA ILE A 234 -6.26 -10.39 21.08
C ILE A 234 -6.72 -9.66 22.36
N ASN A 235 -7.18 -8.41 22.22
CA ASN A 235 -7.68 -7.61 23.33
C ASN A 235 -8.85 -8.28 24.07
N THR A 236 -9.92 -8.68 23.36
CA THR A 236 -11.08 -9.32 23.99
C THR A 236 -10.67 -10.60 24.73
N LEU A 237 -9.85 -11.47 24.09
CA LEU A 237 -9.43 -12.72 24.72
C LEU A 237 -8.54 -12.50 25.94
N CYS A 238 -7.61 -11.54 25.88
CA CYS A 238 -6.72 -11.23 27.00
C CYS A 238 -7.47 -10.57 28.17
N ASP A 239 -8.46 -9.70 27.91
CA ASP A 239 -9.30 -9.10 28.95
C ASP A 239 -10.13 -10.16 29.69
N THR A 240 -10.84 -11.02 28.95
CA THR A 240 -11.61 -12.13 29.53
C THR A 240 -10.71 -13.14 30.26
N ALA A 241 -9.51 -13.43 29.75
CA ALA A 241 -8.58 -14.33 30.45
C ALA A 241 -7.99 -13.71 31.72
N MET A 242 -7.77 -12.38 31.76
CA MET A 242 -7.40 -11.68 33.01
C MET A 242 -8.55 -11.67 34.02
N MET A 243 -9.81 -11.58 33.59
CA MET A 243 -10.98 -11.77 34.45
C MET A 243 -11.05 -13.21 34.99
N ALA A 244 -10.85 -14.24 34.16
CA ALA A 244 -10.88 -15.64 34.57
C ALA A 244 -9.75 -16.03 35.55
N ALA A 245 -8.54 -15.47 35.33
CA ALA A 245 -7.44 -15.61 36.28
C ALA A 245 -7.77 -14.92 37.63
N TYR A 246 -8.35 -13.71 37.58
CA TYR A 246 -8.77 -12.96 38.76
C TYR A 246 -9.86 -13.69 39.57
N THR A 247 -10.89 -14.27 38.92
CA THR A 247 -11.92 -15.08 39.62
C THR A 247 -11.40 -16.42 40.15
N SER A 248 -10.17 -16.79 39.79
CA SER A 248 -9.42 -17.93 40.35
C SER A 248 -8.39 -17.52 41.43
N ASP A 249 -8.44 -16.27 41.92
CA ASP A 249 -7.43 -15.65 42.81
C ASP A 249 -5.98 -15.70 42.28
N ARG A 250 -5.79 -15.77 40.96
CA ARG A 250 -4.47 -15.83 40.31
C ARG A 250 -4.00 -14.46 39.81
N SER A 251 -2.77 -14.09 40.19
CA SER A 251 -2.03 -12.93 39.67
C SER A 251 -1.17 -13.23 38.43
N LYS A 252 -1.37 -14.38 37.78
CA LYS A 252 -0.75 -14.76 36.49
C LYS A 252 -1.73 -15.56 35.65
N VAL A 253 -1.92 -15.14 34.40
CA VAL A 253 -2.78 -15.79 33.41
C VAL A 253 -2.06 -17.02 32.85
N THR A 254 -2.73 -18.17 32.93
CA THR A 254 -2.23 -19.47 32.45
C THR A 254 -2.99 -19.91 31.20
N ARG A 255 -2.50 -20.94 30.49
CA ARG A 255 -3.23 -21.54 29.37
C ARG A 255 -4.62 -22.05 29.75
N ALA A 256 -4.86 -22.42 31.01
CA ALA A 256 -6.20 -22.78 31.48
C ALA A 256 -7.17 -21.59 31.47
N ASP A 257 -6.70 -20.39 31.78
CA ASP A 257 -7.48 -19.15 31.76
C ASP A 257 -7.82 -18.72 30.32
N ILE A 258 -6.86 -18.85 29.39
CA ILE A 258 -7.10 -18.64 27.95
C ILE A 258 -8.20 -19.59 27.44
N ILE A 259 -8.10 -20.88 27.75
CA ILE A 259 -9.09 -21.88 27.31
C ILE A 259 -10.45 -21.68 28.01
N SER A 260 -10.48 -21.15 29.24
CA SER A 260 -11.73 -20.74 29.89
C SER A 260 -12.38 -19.56 29.15
N ALA A 261 -11.61 -18.51 28.86
CA ALA A 261 -12.06 -17.34 28.12
C ALA A 261 -12.54 -17.68 26.70
N VAL A 262 -11.85 -18.58 25.98
CA VAL A 262 -12.31 -19.10 24.67
C VAL A 262 -13.69 -19.77 24.77
N ARG A 263 -13.95 -20.54 25.83
CA ARG A 263 -15.25 -21.21 26.03
C ARG A 263 -16.35 -20.22 26.40
N GLU A 264 -16.05 -19.26 27.25
CA GLU A 264 -16.96 -18.18 27.67
C GLU A 264 -17.36 -17.29 26.48
N LEU A 265 -16.39 -16.91 25.65
CA LEU A 265 -16.60 -16.16 24.41
C LEU A 265 -17.20 -17.03 23.27
N GLN A 266 -17.33 -18.34 23.47
CA GLN A 266 -17.78 -19.34 22.49
C GLN A 266 -16.98 -19.32 21.17
N TRP A 267 -15.67 -19.09 21.25
CA TRP A 267 -14.81 -18.91 20.07
C TRP A 267 -14.29 -20.22 19.47
N VAL A 268 -14.23 -20.25 18.13
CA VAL A 268 -13.44 -21.21 17.35
C VAL A 268 -12.07 -20.61 16.99
N GLU A 269 -11.12 -21.49 16.65
CA GLU A 269 -9.79 -21.12 16.16
C GLU A 269 -9.89 -20.19 14.94
N TYR A 270 -8.97 -19.24 14.79
CA TYR A 270 -9.09 -18.19 13.78
C TYR A 270 -9.20 -18.73 12.35
N GLY A 271 -8.37 -19.72 12.01
CA GLY A 271 -8.40 -20.40 10.70
C GLY A 271 -9.64 -21.26 10.44
N ALA A 272 -10.47 -21.51 11.46
CA ALA A 272 -11.76 -22.22 11.36
C ALA A 272 -12.98 -21.28 11.37
N ARG A 273 -12.77 -19.95 11.48
CA ARG A 273 -13.86 -18.97 11.37
C ARG A 273 -14.32 -18.88 9.92
N PRO A 274 -15.63 -18.78 9.64
CA PRO A 274 -16.10 -18.48 8.29
C PRO A 274 -15.59 -17.09 7.90
N GLN A 275 -14.76 -17.04 6.85
CA GLN A 275 -14.39 -15.77 6.24
C GLN A 275 -15.66 -15.12 5.64
N PRO A 276 -15.79 -13.78 5.67
CA PRO A 276 -16.84 -13.13 4.90
C PRO A 276 -16.69 -13.53 3.43
N PRO A 277 -17.79 -13.68 2.68
CA PRO A 277 -17.72 -14.13 1.29
C PRO A 277 -17.03 -13.07 0.44
N GLN A 278 -15.72 -13.24 0.23
CA GLN A 278 -15.05 -12.66 -0.92
C GLN A 278 -15.88 -13.03 -2.14
N LEU A 279 -16.25 -12.02 -2.94
CA LEU A 279 -16.92 -12.24 -4.22
C LEU A 279 -15.90 -12.85 -5.18
N GLN A 280 -15.71 -14.17 -5.05
CA GLN A 280 -14.90 -14.97 -5.94
C GLN A 280 -15.42 -14.76 -7.35
N LEU A 281 -14.67 -13.99 -8.13
CA LEU A 281 -14.90 -13.81 -9.56
C LEU A 281 -14.72 -15.18 -10.21
N GLN A 282 -15.83 -15.91 -10.36
CA GLN A 282 -15.90 -17.04 -11.28
C GLN A 282 -15.42 -16.51 -12.63
N PRO A 283 -14.34 -17.05 -13.22
CA PRO A 283 -13.90 -16.63 -14.53
C PRO A 283 -15.06 -16.85 -15.50
N ALA A 284 -15.52 -15.78 -16.14
CA ALA A 284 -16.58 -15.88 -17.13
C ALA A 284 -16.14 -16.89 -18.21
N GLU A 285 -17.01 -17.84 -18.56
CA GLU A 285 -16.68 -18.96 -19.44
C GLU A 285 -16.46 -18.51 -20.90
N ALA A 286 -15.31 -17.91 -21.16
CA ALA A 286 -14.78 -17.66 -22.49
C ALA A 286 -14.32 -19.01 -23.07
N GLY A 287 -15.19 -19.63 -23.86
CA GLY A 287 -14.99 -21.00 -24.32
C GLY A 287 -13.78 -21.21 -25.24
N GLY A 288 -13.02 -22.27 -24.97
CA GLY A 288 -12.33 -23.05 -26.00
C GLY A 288 -10.99 -22.53 -26.52
N ALA A 289 -9.93 -22.60 -25.71
CA ALA A 289 -8.55 -22.70 -26.20
C ALA A 289 -7.69 -23.61 -25.30
N ALA A 290 -6.62 -24.18 -25.88
CA ALA A 290 -5.77 -25.23 -25.31
C ALA A 290 -5.06 -24.86 -23.99
N PRO A 291 -4.65 -25.85 -23.15
CA PRO A 291 -4.15 -25.58 -21.80
C PRO A 291 -2.80 -24.86 -21.78
N ALA A 292 -2.78 -23.65 -21.23
CA ALA A 292 -1.55 -23.02 -20.76
C ALA A 292 -1.07 -23.71 -19.47
N ALA A 293 0.23 -23.93 -19.34
CA ALA A 293 0.81 -24.65 -18.20
C ALA A 293 0.61 -23.90 -16.86
N THR A 294 0.37 -24.65 -15.79
CA THR A 294 0.26 -24.15 -14.42
C THR A 294 1.54 -23.47 -13.96
N ALA A 295 1.54 -22.14 -13.85
CA ALA A 295 2.63 -21.38 -13.27
C ALA A 295 2.45 -21.26 -11.74
N GLU A 296 3.45 -21.69 -10.98
CA GLU A 296 3.41 -21.65 -9.51
C GLU A 296 3.45 -20.21 -8.95
N PRO A 297 2.80 -19.95 -7.78
CA PRO A 297 2.80 -18.66 -7.09
C PRO A 297 4.14 -18.36 -6.40
N GLY A 298 5.22 -18.29 -7.19
CA GLY A 298 6.58 -18.03 -6.72
C GLY A 298 7.56 -17.56 -7.79
N ALA A 299 7.13 -17.45 -9.06
CA ALA A 299 8.01 -17.12 -10.17
C ALA A 299 8.73 -15.76 -10.00
N THR A 300 10.06 -15.78 -9.89
CA THR A 300 10.89 -14.60 -10.17
C THR A 300 10.64 -14.14 -11.61
N LEU A 301 10.40 -12.84 -11.77
CA LEU A 301 10.14 -12.21 -13.07
C LEU A 301 11.38 -11.46 -13.58
N ALA A 302 12.15 -10.84 -12.69
CA ALA A 302 13.37 -10.13 -13.04
C ALA A 302 14.31 -10.05 -11.82
N ARG A 303 15.51 -9.51 -12.03
CA ARG A 303 16.45 -9.19 -10.95
C ARG A 303 17.03 -7.79 -11.11
N LEU A 304 17.47 -7.21 -9.99
CA LEU A 304 18.34 -6.03 -9.99
C LEU A 304 19.66 -6.41 -9.31
N LEU A 305 20.75 -6.26 -10.04
CA LEU A 305 22.11 -6.42 -9.50
C LEU A 305 22.58 -5.05 -9.00
N VAL A 306 22.82 -4.94 -7.70
CA VAL A 306 23.37 -3.72 -7.08
C VAL A 306 24.89 -3.78 -7.18
N ALA A 307 25.49 -2.86 -7.92
CA ALA A 307 26.92 -2.64 -7.96
C ALA A 307 27.32 -1.33 -7.27
N ALA A 308 28.50 -1.34 -6.63
CA ALA A 308 29.15 -0.16 -6.07
C ALA A 308 30.65 -0.23 -6.34
N ASP A 309 31.27 0.90 -6.70
CA ASP A 309 32.71 1.03 -7.00
C ASP A 309 33.26 -0.11 -7.91
N GLY A 310 32.47 -0.52 -8.91
CA GLY A 310 32.83 -1.54 -9.91
C GLY A 310 32.67 -3.01 -9.46
N ARG A 311 32.00 -3.28 -8.34
CA ARG A 311 31.72 -4.65 -7.85
C ARG A 311 30.24 -4.87 -7.57
N THR A 312 29.69 -6.00 -7.97
CA THR A 312 28.34 -6.43 -7.54
C THR A 312 28.36 -6.75 -6.04
N VAL A 313 27.51 -6.07 -5.27
CA VAL A 313 27.42 -6.16 -3.81
C VAL A 313 26.20 -6.98 -3.38
N GLN A 314 25.09 -6.90 -4.11
CA GLN A 314 23.81 -7.51 -3.74
C GLN A 314 22.99 -7.87 -4.99
N GLU A 315 22.20 -8.93 -4.89
CA GLU A 315 21.21 -9.33 -5.90
C GLU A 315 19.80 -9.21 -5.29
N ILE A 316 18.87 -8.61 -6.04
CA ILE A 316 17.49 -8.35 -5.63
C ILE A 316 16.54 -9.12 -6.55
N THR A 317 15.76 -10.05 -5.99
CA THR A 317 14.73 -10.79 -6.71
C THR A 317 13.45 -9.95 -6.89
N LEU A 318 13.09 -9.60 -8.13
CA LEU A 318 11.82 -8.93 -8.42
C LEU A 318 10.70 -9.93 -8.64
N ARG A 319 9.64 -9.79 -7.83
CA ARG A 319 8.37 -10.52 -7.90
C ARG A 319 7.25 -9.57 -8.30
N LEU A 320 6.11 -10.10 -8.73
CA LEU A 320 4.91 -9.31 -9.05
C LEU A 320 4.52 -8.39 -7.87
N GLY A 321 4.27 -7.10 -8.15
CA GLY A 321 3.93 -6.10 -7.13
C GLY A 321 4.94 -4.95 -7.07
N ARG A 322 5.24 -4.47 -5.86
CA ARG A 322 6.07 -3.28 -5.60
C ARG A 322 7.25 -3.66 -4.71
N THR A 323 8.42 -3.09 -4.99
CA THR A 323 9.65 -3.25 -4.19
C THR A 323 10.26 -1.87 -3.95
N ILE A 324 10.41 -1.47 -2.68
CA ILE A 324 10.99 -0.17 -2.31
C ILE A 324 12.46 -0.33 -1.96
N ILE A 325 13.30 0.56 -2.48
CA ILE A 325 14.75 0.61 -2.25
C ILE A 325 15.08 1.91 -1.50
N GLY A 326 15.85 1.82 -0.42
CA GLY A 326 16.20 2.97 0.41
C GLY A 326 17.27 2.67 1.46
N ARG A 327 17.64 3.68 2.26
CA ARG A 327 18.73 3.58 3.24
C ARG A 327 18.33 2.88 4.54
N THR A 328 17.06 2.99 4.94
CA THR A 328 16.56 2.52 6.24
C THR A 328 16.06 1.07 6.18
N PRO A 329 16.08 0.31 7.30
CA PRO A 329 15.74 -1.12 7.34
C PRO A 329 14.24 -1.43 7.20
N ASP A 330 13.42 -0.40 6.99
CA ASP A 330 11.98 -0.48 6.74
C ASP A 330 11.62 -0.58 5.25
N ASN A 331 12.56 -0.34 4.33
CA ASN A 331 12.40 -0.61 2.90
C ASN A 331 12.38 -2.13 2.61
N ASP A 332 11.98 -2.54 1.40
CA ASP A 332 12.05 -3.97 1.00
C ASP A 332 13.48 -4.36 0.60
N VAL A 333 14.26 -3.38 0.13
CA VAL A 333 15.71 -3.46 -0.05
C VAL A 333 16.36 -2.31 0.72
N GLN A 334 17.14 -2.66 1.74
CA GLN A 334 18.01 -1.69 2.41
C GLN A 334 19.37 -1.64 1.69
N ILE A 335 19.80 -0.43 1.30
CA ILE A 335 21.17 -0.14 0.87
C ILE A 335 21.71 0.97 1.78
N ASP A 336 22.41 0.59 2.85
CA ASP A 336 22.88 1.56 3.85
C ASP A 336 24.07 2.38 3.33
N SER A 337 23.76 3.52 2.72
CA SER A 337 24.75 4.48 2.26
C SER A 337 24.26 5.91 2.39
N ARG A 338 25.14 6.81 2.82
CA ARG A 338 24.87 8.26 2.96
C ARG A 338 24.33 8.91 1.67
N PHE A 339 24.62 8.33 0.51
CA PHE A 339 24.19 8.80 -0.82
C PHE A 339 22.78 8.32 -1.22
N ILE A 340 22.09 7.61 -0.33
CA ILE A 340 20.74 7.10 -0.52
C ILE A 340 19.79 7.74 0.51
N SER A 341 18.62 8.19 0.05
CA SER A 341 17.55 8.73 0.89
C SER A 341 16.85 7.62 1.69
N ARG A 342 16.15 7.95 2.79
CA ARG A 342 15.49 6.95 3.67
C ARG A 342 14.64 5.97 2.86
N HIS A 343 13.75 6.51 2.04
CA HIS A 343 13.21 5.84 0.85
C HIS A 343 13.79 6.56 -0.37
N HIS A 344 14.32 5.84 -1.36
CA HIS A 344 14.98 6.44 -2.52
C HIS A 344 14.12 6.26 -3.78
N CYS A 345 13.76 5.01 -4.08
CA CYS A 345 12.99 4.68 -5.28
C CYS A 345 12.10 3.46 -5.03
N GLN A 346 11.17 3.25 -5.95
CA GLN A 346 10.32 2.08 -6.01
C GLN A 346 10.42 1.42 -7.38
N VAL A 347 10.31 0.10 -7.42
CA VAL A 347 10.18 -0.70 -8.63
C VAL A 347 8.80 -1.35 -8.62
N ILE A 348 8.04 -1.15 -9.70
CA ILE A 348 6.72 -1.73 -9.91
C ILE A 348 6.85 -2.80 -10.99
N THR A 349 6.60 -4.04 -10.61
CA THR A 349 6.79 -5.25 -11.41
C THR A 349 5.42 -5.82 -11.78
N THR A 350 5.05 -5.71 -13.06
CA THR A 350 3.84 -6.33 -13.61
C THR A 350 4.18 -7.69 -14.24
N ALA A 351 3.20 -8.39 -14.82
CA ALA A 351 3.46 -9.62 -15.57
C ALA A 351 4.34 -9.38 -16.83
N HIS A 352 4.29 -8.18 -17.42
CA HIS A 352 4.85 -7.89 -18.75
C HIS A 352 5.89 -6.75 -18.77
N SER A 353 6.07 -6.01 -17.68
CA SER A 353 6.99 -4.88 -17.62
C SER A 353 7.45 -4.59 -16.18
N CYS A 354 8.59 -3.91 -16.05
CA CYS A 354 9.06 -3.33 -14.81
C CYS A 354 9.26 -1.82 -14.99
N VAL A 355 8.90 -1.04 -13.97
CA VAL A 355 9.00 0.43 -14.00
C VAL A 355 9.66 0.89 -12.69
N ILE A 356 10.74 1.67 -12.79
CA ILE A 356 11.35 2.32 -11.63
C ILE A 356 10.86 3.77 -11.51
N GLU A 357 10.66 4.25 -10.29
CA GLU A 357 10.16 5.58 -9.98
C GLU A 357 10.86 6.19 -8.75
N ASP A 358 11.25 7.46 -8.85
CA ASP A 358 11.95 8.24 -7.82
C ASP A 358 10.97 8.65 -6.73
N LEU A 359 11.24 8.29 -5.48
CA LEU A 359 10.44 8.72 -4.32
C LEU A 359 10.83 10.14 -3.87
N ASN A 360 11.13 10.99 -4.85
CA ASN A 360 11.71 12.33 -4.72
C ASN A 360 12.99 12.31 -3.86
N SER A 361 13.94 11.44 -4.22
CA SER A 361 15.19 11.29 -3.50
C SER A 361 16.09 12.53 -3.64
N THR A 362 16.95 12.71 -2.64
CA THR A 362 17.87 13.85 -2.52
C THR A 362 18.80 13.95 -3.74
N ASN A 363 19.33 12.80 -4.19
CA ASN A 363 20.24 12.73 -5.32
C ASN A 363 19.50 12.47 -6.65
N GLY A 364 18.40 11.72 -6.63
CA GLY A 364 17.65 11.33 -7.83
C GLY A 364 18.12 10.03 -8.46
N ILE A 365 17.23 9.44 -9.25
CA ILE A 365 17.53 8.34 -10.16
C ILE A 365 18.09 8.91 -11.47
N TYR A 366 19.14 8.29 -12.02
CA TYR A 366 19.64 8.58 -13.36
C TYR A 366 19.64 7.32 -14.24
N VAL A 367 19.21 7.46 -15.49
CA VAL A 367 19.30 6.41 -16.52
C VAL A 367 19.95 7.01 -17.76
N LYS A 368 20.99 6.35 -18.29
CA LYS A 368 21.76 6.83 -19.45
C LYS A 368 22.16 8.31 -19.28
N SER A 369 22.72 8.61 -18.10
CA SER A 369 23.13 9.94 -17.60
C SER A 369 22.04 11.01 -17.42
N ASN A 370 20.77 10.73 -17.72
CA ASN A 370 19.66 11.66 -17.55
C ASN A 370 18.93 11.42 -16.22
N ARG A 371 18.64 12.48 -15.44
CA ARG A 371 17.82 12.35 -14.22
C ARG A 371 16.37 12.06 -14.61
N VAL A 372 15.81 10.97 -14.10
CA VAL A 372 14.44 10.52 -14.40
C VAL A 372 13.59 10.46 -13.14
N ARG A 373 12.32 10.88 -13.22
CA ARG A 373 11.32 10.63 -12.17
C ARG A 373 10.71 9.23 -12.28
N ARG A 374 10.54 8.72 -13.50
CA ARG A 374 9.98 7.41 -13.80
C ARG A 374 10.57 6.88 -15.10
N HIS A 375 10.94 5.60 -15.14
CA HIS A 375 11.54 4.95 -16.32
C HIS A 375 11.08 3.50 -16.44
N HIS A 376 10.85 3.03 -17.67
CA HIS A 376 10.49 1.63 -17.95
C HIS A 376 11.78 0.82 -18.13
N LEU A 377 12.02 -0.14 -17.22
CA LEU A 377 13.23 -0.96 -17.22
C LEU A 377 13.20 -1.96 -18.37
N ASN A 378 14.21 -1.89 -19.24
CA ASN A 378 14.47 -2.86 -20.29
C ASN A 378 15.65 -3.73 -19.87
N ASP A 379 15.73 -4.97 -20.35
CA ASP A 379 16.85 -5.87 -20.06
C ASP A 379 18.21 -5.20 -20.34
N GLY A 380 19.11 -5.21 -19.36
CA GLY A 380 20.40 -4.53 -19.41
C GLY A 380 20.38 -3.02 -19.13
N ASP A 381 19.24 -2.38 -18.82
CA ASP A 381 19.23 -0.98 -18.37
C ASP A 381 19.98 -0.82 -17.04
N VAL A 382 20.97 0.08 -17.04
CA VAL A 382 21.73 0.49 -15.84
C VAL A 382 21.14 1.78 -15.27
N VAL A 383 20.84 1.75 -13.97
CA VAL A 383 20.15 2.81 -13.25
C VAL A 383 20.98 3.27 -12.05
N LEU A 384 21.47 4.51 -12.06
CA LEU A 384 22.31 5.05 -11.00
C LEU A 384 21.45 5.69 -9.89
N ILE A 385 21.67 5.29 -8.65
CA ILE A 385 21.09 5.89 -7.43
C ILE A 385 22.18 6.36 -6.47
N GLY A 386 22.51 7.65 -6.57
CA GLY A 386 23.58 8.31 -5.81
C GLY A 386 24.98 7.85 -6.20
N LYS A 387 25.39 6.66 -5.72
CA LYS A 387 26.69 6.02 -5.97
C LYS A 387 26.60 4.53 -6.35
N HIS A 388 25.39 3.97 -6.43
CA HIS A 388 25.17 2.55 -6.70
C HIS A 388 24.49 2.42 -8.06
N GLU A 389 24.92 1.45 -8.83
CA GLU A 389 24.34 1.09 -10.12
C GLU A 389 23.40 -0.09 -9.90
N LEU A 390 22.15 0.03 -10.31
CA LEU A 390 21.19 -1.06 -10.37
C LEU A 390 21.11 -1.52 -11.82
N ILE A 391 21.62 -2.71 -12.11
CA ILE A 391 21.55 -3.33 -13.44
C ILE A 391 20.30 -4.22 -13.46
N TYR A 392 19.34 -3.92 -14.34
CA TYR A 392 18.13 -4.73 -14.50
C TYR A 392 18.35 -5.91 -15.44
N VAL A 393 17.88 -7.08 -15.04
CA VAL A 393 17.94 -8.34 -15.82
C VAL A 393 16.54 -8.95 -15.88
N ASP A 394 16.00 -9.17 -17.08
CA ASP A 394 14.62 -9.65 -17.28
C ASP A 394 14.56 -11.18 -17.44
N GLU A 395 14.29 -11.89 -16.35
CA GLU A 395 14.18 -13.35 -16.36
C GLU A 395 12.91 -13.88 -17.06
N ARG A 396 11.99 -13.02 -17.51
CA ARG A 396 10.90 -13.42 -18.41
C ARG A 396 11.45 -13.85 -19.78
N ALA A 397 12.47 -13.14 -20.29
CA ALA A 397 13.05 -13.40 -21.60
C ALA A 397 13.70 -14.80 -21.69
N GLY A 398 14.32 -15.26 -20.59
CA GLY A 398 14.92 -16.59 -20.50
C GLY A 398 13.92 -17.76 -20.60
N ARG A 399 12.64 -17.53 -20.35
CA ARG A 399 11.58 -18.57 -20.44
C ARG A 399 11.00 -18.72 -21.85
N GLY A 400 11.46 -17.93 -22.82
CA GLY A 400 10.87 -17.81 -24.16
C GLY A 400 11.76 -18.20 -25.35
N ARG A 401 12.93 -18.83 -25.13
CA ARG A 401 13.85 -19.23 -26.22
C ARG A 401 14.28 -20.69 -26.15
N GLY A 402 13.37 -21.58 -26.54
CA GLY A 402 13.75 -22.89 -27.08
C GLY A 402 14.19 -22.76 -28.54
N SER A 403 15.30 -23.41 -28.89
CA SER A 403 15.81 -23.62 -30.26
C SER A 403 15.81 -22.42 -31.23
N PHE A 404 16.97 -21.77 -31.37
CA PHE A 404 17.60 -21.67 -32.68
C PHE A 404 19.01 -22.24 -32.54
N SER A 405 19.36 -23.24 -33.36
CA SER A 405 20.69 -23.84 -33.33
C SER A 405 21.68 -22.96 -34.09
N GLU A 406 22.84 -22.72 -33.51
CA GLU A 406 24.01 -22.42 -34.33
C GLU A 406 24.34 -23.64 -35.19
N THR A 407 24.61 -23.43 -36.47
CA THR A 407 25.36 -24.37 -37.31
C THR A 407 25.99 -23.61 -38.46
N VAL A 408 27.32 -23.46 -38.43
CA VAL A 408 28.14 -23.02 -39.57
C VAL A 408 29.35 -23.96 -39.63
N PRO A 409 29.46 -24.75 -40.70
CA PRO A 409 30.71 -24.77 -41.45
C PRO A 409 30.58 -24.12 -42.83
N ARG A 410 31.61 -24.28 -43.67
CA ARG A 410 31.95 -23.41 -44.81
C ARG A 410 32.57 -24.26 -45.93
N LEU A 411 32.64 -23.70 -47.15
CA LEU A 411 33.34 -24.21 -48.36
C LEU A 411 32.58 -25.37 -49.05
N ASP A 412 32.59 -25.58 -50.38
CA ASP A 412 32.92 -24.78 -51.60
C ASP A 412 32.48 -25.64 -52.84
N ALA A 413 32.33 -25.20 -54.10
CA ALA A 413 32.48 -23.88 -54.75
C ALA A 413 31.20 -23.56 -55.61
N GLU A 414 31.12 -23.29 -56.94
CA GLU A 414 32.09 -23.17 -58.05
C GLU A 414 31.68 -22.13 -59.15
N SER A 415 31.08 -22.53 -60.28
CA SER A 415 30.78 -21.70 -61.48
C SER A 415 29.32 -21.91 -61.98
N GLU A 416 28.70 -21.15 -62.91
CA GLU A 416 29.15 -20.20 -63.95
C GLU A 416 28.30 -18.89 -64.01
N ALA A 417 28.52 -18.05 -65.03
CA ALA A 417 27.80 -16.78 -65.35
C ALA A 417 27.58 -16.68 -66.89
N PRO A 418 27.20 -15.56 -67.56
CA PRO A 418 26.69 -14.24 -67.12
C PRO A 418 25.47 -13.70 -67.95
N ALA A 419 25.21 -12.38 -67.90
CA ALA A 419 24.53 -11.54 -68.94
C ALA A 419 22.97 -11.65 -69.09
N GLN A 420 22.19 -10.67 -69.61
CA GLN A 420 22.41 -9.23 -69.95
C GLN A 420 21.07 -8.49 -70.17
N ALA A 421 21.01 -7.19 -69.81
CA ALA A 421 20.12 -6.12 -70.37
C ALA A 421 18.57 -6.33 -70.28
N ALA A 422 17.66 -5.36 -70.55
CA ALA A 422 17.76 -3.94 -70.93
C ALA A 422 16.55 -3.13 -70.35
N ALA A 423 16.42 -1.85 -70.76
CA ALA A 423 15.27 -0.91 -70.76
C ALA A 423 13.87 -1.33 -70.21
N ASP A 424 13.02 -0.42 -69.68
CA ASP A 424 12.76 0.93 -70.22
C ASP A 424 12.14 1.97 -69.23
N ARG A 425 12.05 3.24 -69.68
CA ARG A 425 11.30 4.40 -69.11
C ARG A 425 10.56 5.10 -70.27
N PRO A 426 9.33 5.66 -70.14
CA PRO A 426 8.94 6.73 -69.19
C PRO A 426 7.56 6.47 -68.51
N ALA A 427 7.12 7.07 -67.38
CA ALA A 427 7.09 8.46 -66.88
C ALA A 427 5.89 9.34 -67.35
N THR A 428 4.94 9.55 -66.42
CA THR A 428 3.95 10.67 -66.26
C THR A 428 3.42 10.53 -64.81
N THR A 429 3.49 11.50 -63.88
CA THR A 429 2.71 12.78 -63.76
C THR A 429 1.19 12.56 -63.88
N VAL A 430 0.31 13.08 -63.02
CA VAL A 430 0.28 14.41 -62.36
C VAL A 430 -0.36 14.35 -60.95
N GLU A 431 0.14 15.19 -60.03
CA GLU A 431 -0.55 15.77 -58.85
C GLU A 431 -0.52 17.31 -59.03
N PRO A 432 -1.28 18.17 -58.28
CA PRO A 432 -2.38 17.92 -57.32
C PRO A 432 -3.61 18.85 -57.56
N ALA A 433 -4.62 18.80 -56.68
CA ALA A 433 -5.41 19.98 -56.22
C ALA A 433 -6.44 19.63 -55.11
N PRO A 434 -6.63 20.49 -54.08
CA PRO A 434 -7.71 20.34 -53.09
C PRO A 434 -8.91 21.28 -53.37
N LEU A 435 -10.07 21.02 -52.73
CA LEU A 435 -10.96 21.99 -52.06
C LEU A 435 -12.39 21.45 -51.82
N LYS A 436 -12.78 21.28 -50.56
CA LYS A 436 -13.77 22.16 -49.89
C LYS A 436 -13.84 21.89 -48.39
#